data_AF-A0A0N1EKQ4-F1
#
_entry.id   AF-A0A0N1EKQ4-F1
#
_cell.length_a   1.000
_cell.length_b   1.000
_cell.length_c   1.000
_cell.angle_alpha   90.00
_cell.angle_beta   90.00
_cell.angle_gamma   90.00
#
_symmetry.space_group_name_H-M   'P 1'
#
loop_
_entity.id
_entity.type
_entity.pdbx_description
1 polymer ?
#
loop_
_entity_poly.entity_id
_entity_poly.type
_entity_poly.pdbx_seq_one_letter_code
_entity_poly.pdbx_strand_id
1 'polypeptide(L)'
;MTEKALFDIVHLRTVLETATGPGSKWNARSLSLAASAGKSPHLVRDIIRGKSANPQLETVLGLAKALEMDIAQLVPSTATLMPRVGMTGGVEQLEVVGAVAAGVWREQTDWAAEDRYSIEVGPNPVAGGERFALRMEGHSMDKIIPPGSDLECLRVSYGFVEPQPGDIVIVQRDRHDLHELTCKRLDHDGTNFILRAESTRAEFQEPIVIGNPDEDNHDDEGVNIIGIVLRSHQNLFQRRR
;
A
#
# COMPACT_ATOMS: atom_id res chain seq x y z
N MET A 1 11.11 -8.80 32.69
CA MET A 1 11.09 -8.91 31.22
C MET A 1 11.19 -7.50 30.69
N THR A 2 12.36 -7.11 30.17
CA THR A 2 12.60 -5.74 29.74
C THR A 2 12.15 -5.61 28.30
N GLU A 3 11.08 -4.84 28.09
CA GLU A 3 10.53 -4.51 26.78
C GLU A 3 11.66 -3.97 25.90
N LYS A 4 12.04 -4.73 24.87
CA LYS A 4 13.14 -4.35 23.98
C LYS A 4 12.64 -3.17 23.15
N ALA A 5 13.25 -2.01 23.33
CA ALA A 5 12.85 -0.79 22.61
C ALA A 5 12.83 -1.07 21.09
N LEU A 6 11.72 -0.72 20.45
CA LEU A 6 11.50 -0.91 19.00
C LEU A 6 12.52 -0.15 18.14
N PHE A 7 13.17 0.87 18.71
CA PHE A 7 14.10 1.75 18.03
C PHE A 7 15.35 1.98 18.87
N ASP A 8 16.50 2.10 18.20
CA ASP A 8 17.73 2.53 18.87
C ASP A 8 17.70 4.05 19.07
N ILE A 9 17.41 4.43 20.29
CA ILE A 9 17.28 5.82 20.71
C ILE A 9 18.59 6.60 20.59
N VAL A 10 19.75 5.94 20.60
CA VAL A 10 21.06 6.62 20.53
C VAL A 10 21.27 7.17 19.13
N HIS A 11 21.01 6.37 18.10
CA HIS A 11 21.11 6.80 16.71
C HIS A 11 20.12 7.90 16.36
N LEU A 12 18.86 7.75 16.80
CA LEU A 12 17.84 8.79 16.60
C LEU A 12 18.28 10.13 17.21
N ARG A 13 18.89 10.14 18.40
CA ARG A 13 19.44 11.36 19.00
C ARG A 13 20.52 11.98 18.13
N THR A 14 21.48 11.20 17.63
CA THR A 14 22.55 11.71 16.76
C THR A 14 22.02 12.35 15.48
N VAL A 15 20.99 11.75 14.86
CA VAL A 15 20.36 12.34 13.66
C VAL A 15 19.68 13.67 14.02
N LEU A 16 18.94 13.72 15.13
CA LEU A 16 18.24 14.94 15.56
C LEU A 16 19.21 16.06 15.96
N GLU A 17 20.33 15.73 16.61
CA GLU A 17 21.39 16.68 16.95
C GLU A 17 22.02 17.28 15.68
N THR A 18 22.26 16.44 14.67
CA THR A 18 22.79 16.89 13.36
C THR A 18 21.78 17.78 12.64
N ALA A 19 20.53 17.34 12.55
CA ALA A 19 19.45 18.07 11.87
C ALA A 19 19.11 19.41 12.53
N THR A 20 19.36 19.55 13.84
CA THR A 20 19.08 20.78 14.61
C THR A 20 20.32 21.57 15.00
N GLY A 21 21.47 21.25 14.41
CA GLY A 21 22.73 21.94 14.64
C GLY A 21 22.74 23.41 14.17
N PRO A 22 23.77 24.18 14.56
CA PRO A 22 23.91 25.58 14.16
C PRO A 22 23.99 25.72 12.63
N GLY A 23 23.09 26.54 12.05
CA GLY A 23 23.04 26.78 10.60
C GLY A 23 22.16 25.82 9.80
N SER A 24 21.51 24.84 10.46
CA SER A 24 20.58 23.91 9.81
C SER A 24 19.21 24.55 9.51
N LYS A 25 18.49 23.98 8.53
CA LYS A 25 17.08 24.34 8.16
C LYS A 25 16.14 24.29 9.38
N TRP A 26 16.43 23.37 10.31
CA TRP A 26 15.59 23.10 11.46
C TRP A 26 16.24 23.57 12.77
N ASN A 27 15.44 24.18 13.65
CA ASN A 27 15.73 24.19 15.08
C ASN A 27 14.85 23.14 15.79
N ALA A 28 15.22 22.76 17.02
CA ALA A 28 14.50 21.71 17.76
C ALA A 28 13.00 21.98 17.93
N ARG A 29 12.59 23.25 18.07
CA ARG A 29 11.16 23.61 18.21
C ARG A 29 10.42 23.50 16.88
N SER A 30 10.98 24.04 15.79
CA SER A 30 10.37 23.95 14.46
C SER A 30 10.25 22.51 13.97
N LEU A 31 11.26 21.68 14.24
CA LEU A 31 11.21 20.26 13.86
C LEU A 31 10.19 19.50 14.69
N SER A 32 10.09 19.80 15.99
CA SER A 32 9.07 19.20 16.85
C SER A 32 7.66 19.49 16.35
N LEU A 33 7.38 20.75 15.99
CA LEU A 33 6.08 21.16 15.46
C LEU A 33 5.79 20.52 14.09
N ALA A 34 6.77 20.45 13.20
CA ALA A 34 6.63 19.81 11.90
C ALA A 34 6.33 18.30 12.04
N ALA A 35 7.03 17.61 12.93
CA ALA A 35 6.88 16.18 13.16
C ALA A 35 5.56 15.80 13.85
N SER A 36 5.04 16.68 14.73
CA SER A 36 3.84 16.38 15.53
C SER A 36 2.57 17.06 15.00
N ALA A 37 2.58 17.65 13.80
CA ALA A 37 1.50 18.52 13.32
C ALA A 37 1.09 19.61 14.35
N GLY A 38 2.08 20.21 15.02
CA GLY A 38 1.89 21.28 16.02
C GLY A 38 1.56 20.83 17.45
N LYS A 39 1.26 19.54 17.68
CA LYS A 39 0.78 19.03 18.98
C LYS A 39 1.85 18.93 20.09
N SER A 40 3.13 18.84 19.76
CA SER A 40 4.20 18.55 20.73
C SER A 40 5.45 19.42 20.53
N PRO A 41 5.45 20.68 20.99
CA PRO A 41 6.52 21.66 20.71
C PRO A 41 7.90 21.34 21.32
N HIS A 42 7.99 20.37 22.21
CA HIS A 42 9.21 19.99 22.94
C HIS A 42 9.73 18.59 22.61
N LEU A 43 9.06 17.89 21.69
CA LEU A 43 9.32 16.50 21.33
C LEU A 43 10.81 16.22 21.05
N VAL A 44 11.40 16.94 20.09
CA VAL A 44 12.79 16.72 19.66
C VAL A 44 13.77 17.04 20.79
N ARG A 45 13.49 18.10 21.56
CA ARG A 45 14.33 18.48 22.71
C ARG A 45 14.33 17.40 23.79
N ASP A 46 13.17 16.80 24.06
CA ASP A 46 13.03 15.77 25.08
C ASP A 46 13.69 14.46 24.65
N ILE A 47 13.66 14.13 23.36
CA ILE A 47 14.42 13.00 22.79
C ILE A 47 15.93 13.24 22.90
N ILE A 48 16.44 14.40 22.46
CA ILE A 48 17.87 14.76 22.53
C ILE A 48 18.37 14.73 23.97
N ARG A 49 17.62 15.30 24.91
CA ARG A 49 17.97 15.30 26.35
C ARG A 49 17.79 13.95 27.04
N GLY A 50 17.33 12.94 26.32
CA GLY A 50 17.10 11.59 26.83
C GLY A 50 15.96 11.47 27.84
N LYS A 51 15.04 12.44 27.87
CA LYS A 51 13.80 12.35 28.66
C LYS A 51 12.78 11.40 28.03
N SER A 52 12.84 11.22 26.71
CA SER A 52 12.08 10.19 26.00
C SER A 52 13.02 9.06 25.59
N ALA A 53 12.88 7.92 26.25
CA ALA A 53 13.69 6.72 26.01
C ALA A 53 13.05 5.76 25.00
N ASN A 54 11.74 5.86 24.79
CA ASN A 54 10.98 5.01 23.87
C ASN A 54 9.92 5.84 23.12
N PRO A 55 10.30 6.58 22.07
CA PRO A 55 9.35 7.32 21.26
C PRO A 55 8.40 6.37 20.51
N GLN A 56 7.13 6.74 20.44
CA GLN A 56 6.10 5.98 19.71
C GLN A 56 6.39 5.94 18.19
N LEU A 57 5.91 4.92 17.49
CA LEU A 57 6.10 4.78 16.04
C LEU A 57 5.56 6.01 15.27
N GLU A 58 4.41 6.54 15.67
CA GLU A 58 3.83 7.77 15.10
C GLU A 58 4.81 8.95 15.17
N THR A 59 5.51 9.09 16.30
CA THR A 59 6.53 10.11 16.52
C THR A 59 7.72 9.95 15.58
N VAL A 60 8.19 8.71 15.40
CA VAL A 60 9.34 8.41 14.52
C VAL A 60 8.97 8.65 13.06
N LEU A 61 7.76 8.27 12.64
CA LEU A 61 7.23 8.54 11.30
C LEU A 61 7.09 10.05 11.02
N GLY A 62 6.58 10.80 11.99
CA GLY A 62 6.49 12.26 11.91
C GLY A 62 7.86 12.91 11.73
N LEU A 63 8.88 12.42 12.43
CA LEU A 63 10.26 12.90 12.29
C LEU A 63 10.86 12.52 10.92
N ALA A 64 10.63 11.29 10.44
CA ALA A 64 11.06 10.85 9.11
C ALA A 64 10.50 11.76 8.01
N LYS A 65 9.18 12.00 8.05
CA LYS A 65 8.48 12.89 7.12
C LYS A 65 9.01 14.32 7.17
N ALA A 66 9.20 14.87 8.36
CA ALA A 66 9.70 16.24 8.52
C ALA A 66 11.16 16.42 8.07
N LEU A 67 11.98 15.38 8.22
CA LEU A 67 13.38 15.39 7.77
C LEU A 67 13.55 14.99 6.31
N GLU A 68 12.47 14.62 5.62
CA GLU A 68 12.52 14.07 4.25
C GLU A 68 13.44 12.84 4.18
N MET A 69 13.46 12.04 5.25
CA MET A 69 14.29 10.84 5.40
C MET A 69 13.42 9.59 5.37
N ASP A 70 13.96 8.50 4.84
CA ASP A 70 13.34 7.18 4.98
C ASP A 70 13.42 6.73 6.45
N ILE A 71 12.36 6.13 6.99
CA ILE A 71 12.33 5.67 8.39
C ILE A 71 13.46 4.68 8.69
N ALA A 72 13.89 3.88 7.72
CA ALA A 72 15.03 2.96 7.87
C ALA A 72 16.37 3.68 8.07
N GLN A 73 16.48 4.97 7.72
CA GLN A 73 17.66 5.79 8.01
C GLN A 73 17.67 6.34 9.45
N LEU A 74 16.50 6.38 10.11
CA LEU A 74 16.36 6.79 11.51
C LEU A 74 16.52 5.62 12.51
N VAL A 75 16.72 4.40 11.99
CA VAL A 75 17.01 3.18 12.76
C VAL A 75 18.43 2.71 12.40
N PRO A 76 19.32 2.40 13.36
CA PRO A 76 20.69 2.06 13.04
C PRO A 76 20.83 0.68 12.41
N SER A 77 21.77 0.62 11.49
CA SER A 77 22.23 -0.56 10.75
C SER A 77 23.04 -1.56 11.60
N THR A 78 22.70 -1.77 12.88
CA THR A 78 23.24 -2.91 13.67
C THR A 78 22.57 -4.24 13.33
N ALA A 79 21.58 -4.23 12.43
CA ALA A 79 21.47 -5.30 11.45
C ALA A 79 22.65 -5.18 10.48
N THR A 80 23.76 -5.84 10.84
CA THR A 80 25.01 -6.01 10.09
C THR A 80 24.96 -5.53 8.64
N LEU A 81 25.80 -4.55 8.31
CA LEU A 81 26.21 -4.22 6.95
C LEU A 81 26.72 -5.50 6.25
N MET A 82 25.84 -6.21 5.56
CA MET A 82 26.23 -7.01 4.41
C MET A 82 26.33 -6.07 3.21
N PRO A 83 27.35 -6.24 2.36
CA PRO A 83 27.70 -5.29 1.33
C PRO A 83 26.55 -5.10 0.33
N ARG A 84 26.40 -3.87 -0.17
CA ARG A 84 25.59 -3.57 -1.36
C ARG A 84 26.22 -4.26 -2.58
N VAL A 85 25.88 -5.53 -2.77
CA VAL A 85 26.17 -6.33 -3.97
C VAL A 85 24.92 -7.15 -4.24
N GLY A 86 24.03 -6.65 -5.10
CA GLY A 86 22.80 -7.33 -5.49
C GLY A 86 21.76 -7.38 -4.39
N MET A 87 20.64 -6.69 -4.58
CA MET A 87 19.38 -7.18 -4.05
C MET A 87 19.18 -8.57 -4.66
N THR A 88 19.62 -9.64 -4.00
CA THR A 88 18.87 -10.89 -4.07
C THR A 88 17.56 -10.60 -3.35
N GLY A 89 16.63 -9.94 -4.05
CA GLY A 89 15.26 -9.84 -3.61
C GLY A 89 14.80 -11.26 -3.34
N GLY A 90 14.53 -11.57 -2.08
CA GLY A 90 13.95 -12.85 -1.73
C GLY A 90 12.71 -13.06 -2.58
N VAL A 91 12.60 -14.25 -3.15
CA VAL A 91 11.35 -14.67 -3.77
C VAL A 91 10.36 -14.88 -2.62
N GLU A 92 9.28 -14.12 -2.62
CA GLU A 92 8.16 -14.31 -1.70
C GLU A 92 7.09 -15.15 -2.41
N GLN A 93 6.38 -15.99 -1.66
CA GLN A 93 5.21 -16.67 -2.19
C GLN A 93 3.96 -15.89 -1.85
N LEU A 94 3.11 -15.67 -2.85
CA LEU A 94 1.83 -15.02 -2.70
C LEU A 94 0.72 -15.96 -3.17
N GLU A 95 -0.25 -16.22 -2.30
CA GLU A 95 -1.40 -17.06 -2.64
C GLU A 95 -2.37 -16.28 -3.53
N VAL A 96 -2.74 -16.89 -4.66
CA VAL A 96 -3.85 -16.46 -5.51
C VAL A 96 -5.13 -17.01 -4.90
N VAL A 97 -5.89 -16.11 -4.26
CA VAL A 97 -7.02 -16.48 -3.40
C VAL A 97 -8.36 -16.49 -4.12
N GLY A 98 -8.43 -15.93 -5.32
CA GLY A 98 -9.69 -15.73 -6.04
C GLY A 98 -9.48 -15.19 -7.44
N ALA A 99 -10.57 -14.75 -8.07
CA ALA A 99 -10.55 -14.17 -9.41
C ALA A 99 -11.31 -12.84 -9.50
N VAL A 100 -10.85 -12.00 -10.42
CA VAL A 100 -11.47 -10.71 -10.76
C VAL A 100 -12.07 -10.76 -12.16
N ALA A 101 -13.35 -10.43 -12.27
CA ALA A 101 -14.08 -10.40 -13.54
C ALA A 101 -15.26 -9.43 -13.49
N ALA A 102 -15.19 -8.38 -14.30
CA ALA A 102 -16.30 -7.43 -14.44
C ALA A 102 -17.53 -8.12 -15.05
N GLY A 103 -18.70 -7.85 -14.45
CA GLY A 103 -19.99 -8.45 -14.78
C GLY A 103 -20.28 -9.77 -14.05
N VAL A 104 -19.34 -10.31 -13.28
CA VAL A 104 -19.47 -11.62 -12.63
C VAL A 104 -19.71 -11.46 -11.14
N TRP A 105 -20.93 -11.82 -10.71
CA TRP A 105 -21.39 -11.76 -9.34
C TRP A 105 -21.30 -13.14 -8.68
N ARG A 106 -20.74 -13.21 -7.47
CA ARG A 106 -20.49 -14.46 -6.74
C ARG A 106 -20.90 -14.32 -5.27
N GLU A 107 -21.37 -15.40 -4.66
CA GLU A 107 -21.64 -15.44 -3.21
C GLU A 107 -20.36 -15.35 -2.37
N GLN A 108 -19.23 -15.86 -2.91
CA GLN A 108 -17.91 -15.73 -2.30
C GLN A 108 -16.89 -15.30 -3.36
N THR A 109 -16.05 -14.33 -3.00
CA THR A 109 -15.00 -13.81 -3.86
C THR A 109 -13.72 -14.63 -3.80
N ASP A 110 -13.44 -15.19 -2.62
CA ASP A 110 -12.35 -16.13 -2.39
C ASP A 110 -12.74 -17.54 -2.82
N TRP A 111 -11.78 -18.25 -3.41
CA TRP A 111 -11.88 -19.66 -3.72
C TRP A 111 -11.72 -20.53 -2.48
N ALA A 112 -12.22 -21.77 -2.58
CA ALA A 112 -11.91 -22.83 -1.63
C ALA A 112 -10.40 -23.09 -1.61
N ALA A 113 -9.86 -23.51 -0.45
CA ALA A 113 -8.42 -23.67 -0.26
C ALA A 113 -7.75 -24.63 -1.26
N GLU A 114 -8.50 -25.61 -1.79
CA GLU A 114 -8.05 -26.57 -2.80
C GLU A 114 -7.85 -25.98 -4.21
N ASP A 115 -8.52 -24.88 -4.52
CA ASP A 115 -8.42 -24.17 -5.81
C ASP A 115 -7.38 -23.05 -5.79
N ARG A 116 -6.89 -22.69 -4.60
CA ARG A 116 -5.84 -21.68 -4.42
C ARG A 116 -4.49 -22.22 -4.83
N TYR A 117 -3.64 -21.35 -5.34
CA TYR A 117 -2.26 -21.68 -5.70
C TYR A 117 -1.33 -20.52 -5.41
N SER A 118 -0.03 -20.79 -5.27
CA SER A 118 0.96 -19.76 -4.99
C SER A 118 1.71 -19.34 -6.24
N ILE A 119 1.99 -18.05 -6.34
CA ILE A 119 2.91 -17.46 -7.31
C ILE A 119 4.17 -16.95 -6.61
N GLU A 120 5.29 -16.98 -7.32
CA GLU A 120 6.55 -16.38 -6.86
C GLU A 120 6.60 -14.91 -7.25
N VAL A 121 6.77 -14.03 -6.27
CA VAL A 121 6.85 -12.58 -6.46
C VAL A 121 8.13 -12.02 -5.87
N GLY A 122 8.53 -10.86 -6.38
CA GLY A 122 9.64 -10.11 -5.80
C GLY A 122 9.29 -9.53 -4.42
N PRO A 123 10.27 -8.87 -3.78
CA PRO A 123 10.07 -8.23 -2.49
C PRO A 123 8.93 -7.20 -2.57
N ASN A 124 8.20 -7.06 -1.47
CA ASN A 124 7.13 -6.09 -1.36
C ASN A 124 7.65 -4.66 -1.61
N PRO A 125 7.13 -3.93 -2.64
CA PRO A 125 7.57 -2.57 -2.91
C PRO A 125 7.09 -1.56 -1.86
N VAL A 126 6.07 -1.90 -1.06
CA VAL A 126 5.52 -1.04 0.00
C VAL A 126 5.78 -1.69 1.36
N ALA A 127 6.77 -1.16 2.08
CA ALA A 127 7.19 -1.70 3.37
C ALA A 127 6.03 -1.69 4.39
N GLY A 128 5.67 -2.87 4.90
CA GLY A 128 4.57 -3.03 5.86
C GLY A 128 3.17 -3.14 5.24
N GLY A 129 3.04 -3.02 3.92
CA GLY A 129 1.77 -3.22 3.22
C GLY A 129 1.42 -4.69 3.10
N GLU A 130 0.15 -5.06 3.34
CA GLU A 130 -0.31 -6.42 3.07
C GLU A 130 -0.52 -6.62 1.58
N ARG A 131 -0.09 -7.77 1.03
CA ARG A 131 -0.31 -8.15 -0.37
C ARG A 131 -1.23 -9.36 -0.45
N PHE A 132 -1.98 -9.44 -1.54
CA PHE A 132 -2.78 -10.60 -1.93
C PHE A 132 -2.75 -10.75 -3.45
N ALA A 133 -3.07 -11.93 -3.97
CA ALA A 133 -3.13 -12.14 -5.41
C ALA A 133 -4.50 -12.61 -5.91
N LEU A 134 -4.84 -12.17 -7.12
CA LEU A 134 -6.08 -12.55 -7.81
C LEU A 134 -5.79 -12.95 -9.26
N ARG A 135 -6.56 -13.90 -9.78
CA ARG A 135 -6.55 -14.27 -11.20
C ARG A 135 -7.39 -13.28 -12.01
N MET A 136 -6.82 -12.67 -13.06
CA MET A 136 -7.60 -11.89 -14.02
C MET A 136 -8.38 -12.83 -14.94
N GLU A 137 -9.69 -12.94 -14.77
CA GLU A 137 -10.56 -13.71 -15.67
C GLU A 137 -11.35 -12.80 -16.61
N GLY A 138 -11.66 -11.59 -16.17
CA GLY A 138 -12.40 -10.61 -16.96
C GLY A 138 -11.61 -10.01 -18.11
N HIS A 139 -12.32 -9.31 -18.99
CA HIS A 139 -11.74 -8.62 -20.15
C HIS A 139 -11.77 -7.10 -20.03
N SER A 140 -12.09 -6.56 -18.85
CA SER A 140 -12.20 -5.10 -18.65
C SER A 140 -10.88 -4.35 -18.71
N MET A 141 -9.74 -5.06 -18.67
CA MET A 141 -8.40 -4.45 -18.77
C MET A 141 -7.56 -5.08 -19.88
N ASP A 142 -8.18 -5.73 -20.87
CA ASP A 142 -7.48 -6.59 -21.85
C ASP A 142 -6.45 -5.87 -22.75
N LYS A 143 -6.47 -4.54 -22.83
CA LYS A 143 -5.44 -3.75 -23.54
C LYS A 143 -4.08 -3.79 -22.83
N ILE A 144 -4.07 -3.99 -21.51
CA ILE A 144 -2.85 -3.89 -20.69
C ILE A 144 -2.63 -5.12 -19.80
N ILE A 145 -3.69 -5.81 -19.40
CA ILE A 145 -3.67 -7.00 -18.54
C ILE A 145 -4.51 -8.07 -19.24
N PRO A 146 -3.88 -8.98 -19.97
CA PRO A 146 -4.56 -10.11 -20.58
C PRO A 146 -5.26 -11.00 -19.54
N PRO A 147 -6.43 -11.57 -19.88
CA PRO A 147 -7.03 -12.65 -19.10
C PRO A 147 -6.05 -13.81 -18.91
N GLY A 148 -6.12 -14.44 -17.75
CA GLY A 148 -5.18 -15.47 -17.32
C GLY A 148 -3.88 -14.92 -16.71
N SER A 149 -3.78 -13.61 -16.47
CA SER A 149 -2.67 -13.04 -15.70
C SER A 149 -2.95 -13.13 -14.20
N ASP A 150 -1.91 -13.30 -13.39
CA ASP A 150 -2.00 -13.29 -11.93
C ASP A 150 -1.62 -11.90 -11.42
N LEU A 151 -2.53 -11.25 -10.70
CA LEU A 151 -2.37 -9.88 -10.22
C LEU A 151 -1.76 -9.91 -8.83
N GLU A 152 -0.64 -9.21 -8.65
CA GLU A 152 -0.11 -8.89 -7.34
C GLU A 152 -0.74 -7.58 -6.88
N CYS A 153 -1.52 -7.63 -5.80
CA CYS A 153 -2.27 -6.50 -5.28
C CYS A 153 -1.76 -6.10 -3.91
N LEU A 154 -1.68 -4.80 -3.66
CA LEU A 154 -1.51 -4.20 -2.34
C LEU A 154 -2.89 -3.99 -1.73
N ARG A 155 -3.14 -4.50 -0.51
CA ARG A 155 -4.38 -4.26 0.21
C ARG A 155 -4.50 -2.79 0.56
N VAL A 156 -5.65 -2.20 0.23
CA VAL A 156 -5.99 -0.86 0.68
C VAL A 156 -6.44 -0.96 2.13
N SER A 157 -5.78 -0.21 3.00
CA SER A 157 -6.10 -0.12 4.42
C SER A 157 -6.11 1.34 4.82
N TYR A 158 -7.14 1.72 5.56
CA TYR A 158 -7.38 3.11 5.94
C TYR A 158 -6.16 3.74 6.61
N GLY A 159 -5.72 4.90 6.10
CA GLY A 159 -4.59 5.66 6.64
C GLY A 159 -3.20 5.08 6.36
N PHE A 160 -3.08 3.99 5.60
CA PHE A 160 -1.79 3.42 5.20
C PHE A 160 -1.45 3.74 3.75
N VAL A 161 -2.34 3.36 2.83
CA VAL A 161 -2.19 3.61 1.39
C VAL A 161 -3.55 4.05 0.85
N GLU A 162 -3.58 5.24 0.26
CA GLU A 162 -4.77 5.82 -0.35
C GLU A 162 -4.69 5.70 -1.88
N PRO A 163 -5.66 5.05 -2.54
CA PRO A 163 -5.73 5.00 -4.00
C PRO A 163 -5.74 6.38 -4.63
N GLN A 164 -4.98 6.57 -5.71
CA GLN A 164 -4.91 7.82 -6.45
C GLN A 164 -5.41 7.64 -7.89
N PRO A 165 -5.95 8.70 -8.53
CA PRO A 165 -6.22 8.66 -9.96
C PRO A 165 -4.98 8.23 -10.75
N GLY A 166 -5.17 7.28 -11.66
CA GLY A 166 -4.10 6.62 -12.39
C GLY A 166 -3.78 5.22 -11.88
N ASP A 167 -4.11 4.88 -10.62
CA ASP A 167 -3.92 3.53 -10.10
C ASP A 167 -4.84 2.52 -10.80
N ILE A 168 -4.34 1.30 -11.00
CA ILE A 168 -5.21 0.17 -11.35
C ILE A 168 -5.69 -0.43 -10.04
N VAL A 169 -7.00 -0.51 -9.85
CA VAL A 169 -7.61 -0.89 -8.58
C VAL A 169 -8.47 -2.15 -8.72
N ILE A 170 -8.52 -2.92 -7.64
CA ILE A 170 -9.51 -3.96 -7.42
C ILE A 170 -10.63 -3.34 -6.60
N VAL A 171 -11.83 -3.35 -7.16
CA VAL A 171 -13.03 -2.82 -6.52
C VAL A 171 -13.98 -3.97 -6.26
N GLN A 172 -14.47 -4.05 -5.03
CA GLN A 172 -15.59 -4.89 -4.65
C GLN A 172 -16.87 -4.08 -4.75
N ARG A 173 -17.88 -4.66 -5.39
CA ARG A 173 -19.24 -4.14 -5.40
C ARG A 173 -20.17 -5.17 -4.79
N ASP A 174 -21.04 -4.71 -3.92
CA ASP A 174 -21.97 -5.55 -3.17
C ASP A 174 -23.40 -5.34 -3.69
N ARG A 175 -24.13 -6.45 -3.86
CA ARG A 175 -25.56 -6.46 -4.19
C ARG A 175 -26.21 -7.60 -3.44
N HIS A 176 -26.94 -7.28 -2.38
CA HIS A 176 -27.51 -8.29 -1.47
C HIS A 176 -26.40 -9.24 -0.99
N ASP A 177 -26.55 -10.55 -1.17
CA ASP A 177 -25.56 -11.57 -0.81
C ASP A 177 -24.53 -11.86 -1.91
N LEU A 178 -24.51 -11.06 -2.98
CA LEU A 178 -23.59 -11.21 -4.10
C LEU A 178 -22.53 -10.13 -4.11
N HIS A 179 -21.32 -10.55 -4.44
CA HIS A 179 -20.13 -9.72 -4.52
C HIS A 179 -19.54 -9.81 -5.93
N GLU A 180 -19.16 -8.67 -6.49
CA GLU A 180 -18.42 -8.56 -7.74
C GLU A 180 -17.03 -7.99 -7.44
N LEU A 181 -15.98 -8.71 -7.84
CA LEU A 181 -14.63 -8.14 -7.93
C LEU A 181 -14.36 -7.69 -9.36
N THR A 182 -14.05 -6.40 -9.52
CA THR A 182 -13.74 -5.79 -10.81
C THR A 182 -12.38 -5.10 -10.80
N CYS A 183 -11.66 -5.18 -11.93
CA CYS A 183 -10.37 -4.51 -12.13
C CYS A 183 -10.56 -3.35 -13.11
N LYS A 184 -10.18 -2.13 -12.69
CA LYS A 184 -10.38 -0.87 -13.42
C LYS A 184 -9.26 0.12 -13.11
N ARG A 185 -9.06 1.11 -13.99
CA ARG A 185 -8.25 2.28 -13.66
C ARG A 185 -9.10 3.29 -12.89
N LEU A 186 -8.59 3.75 -11.76
CA LEU A 186 -9.18 4.84 -11.00
C LEU A 186 -8.88 6.16 -11.72
N ASP A 187 -9.89 7.00 -11.85
CA ASP A 187 -9.79 8.34 -12.42
C ASP A 187 -10.71 9.30 -11.64
N HIS A 188 -10.63 10.60 -11.94
CA HIS A 188 -11.43 11.62 -11.30
C HIS A 188 -11.92 12.62 -12.33
N ASP A 189 -13.23 12.85 -12.41
CA ASP A 189 -13.83 13.75 -13.42
C ASP A 189 -13.88 15.23 -12.97
N GLY A 190 -13.33 15.53 -11.80
CA GLY A 190 -13.37 16.85 -11.17
C GLY A 190 -14.35 16.94 -10.01
N THR A 191 -15.31 16.02 -9.93
CA THR A 191 -16.29 15.94 -8.83
C THR A 191 -16.32 14.56 -8.18
N ASN A 192 -16.23 13.50 -8.97
CA ASN A 192 -16.36 12.13 -8.50
C ASN A 192 -15.15 11.29 -8.89
N PHE A 193 -14.88 10.27 -8.07
CA PHE A 193 -14.08 9.15 -8.54
C PHE A 193 -14.87 8.31 -9.53
N ILE A 194 -14.19 7.89 -10.59
CA ILE A 194 -14.74 7.06 -11.65
C ILE A 194 -13.78 5.91 -11.95
N LEU A 195 -14.35 4.78 -12.38
CA LEU A 195 -13.62 3.59 -12.76
C LEU A 195 -13.70 3.41 -14.27
N ARG A 196 -12.54 3.43 -14.93
CA ARG A 196 -12.43 3.26 -16.38
C ARG A 196 -11.84 1.90 -16.72
N ALA A 197 -12.47 1.23 -17.67
CA ALA A 197 -11.90 0.05 -18.30
C ALA A 197 -10.83 0.45 -19.31
N GLU A 198 -9.81 -0.39 -19.46
CA GLU A 198 -8.92 -0.37 -20.61
C GLU A 198 -9.14 -1.63 -21.43
N SER A 199 -10.32 -1.68 -22.05
CA SER A 199 -10.74 -2.82 -22.85
C SER A 199 -10.87 -2.48 -24.33
N THR A 200 -10.66 -3.46 -25.20
CA THR A 200 -11.04 -3.44 -26.61
C THR A 200 -12.53 -3.71 -26.84
N ARG A 201 -13.26 -4.20 -25.82
CA ARG A 201 -14.68 -4.59 -25.95
C ARG A 201 -15.61 -3.44 -25.65
N ALA A 202 -16.65 -3.30 -26.48
CA ALA A 202 -17.64 -2.22 -26.39
C ALA A 202 -18.39 -2.20 -25.05
N GLU A 203 -18.70 -3.37 -24.50
CA GLU A 203 -19.45 -3.55 -23.23
C GLU A 203 -18.77 -2.94 -21.99
N PHE A 204 -17.46 -2.63 -22.06
CA PHE A 204 -16.72 -2.05 -20.95
C PHE A 204 -16.40 -0.56 -21.12
N GLN A 205 -16.83 0.10 -22.21
CA GLN A 205 -16.41 1.48 -22.48
C GLN A 205 -17.10 2.51 -21.57
N GLU A 206 -18.27 2.17 -21.03
CA GLU A 206 -19.00 3.04 -20.10
C GLU A 206 -18.29 3.08 -18.72
N PRO A 207 -17.87 4.26 -18.24
CA PRO A 207 -17.25 4.39 -16.92
C PRO A 207 -18.25 4.13 -15.79
N ILE A 208 -17.77 3.55 -14.67
CA ILE A 208 -18.57 3.38 -13.46
C ILE A 208 -18.25 4.55 -12.52
N VAL A 209 -19.25 5.35 -12.16
CA VAL A 209 -19.09 6.44 -11.19
C VAL A 209 -19.27 5.88 -9.79
N ILE A 210 -18.31 6.12 -8.88
CA ILE A 210 -18.35 5.61 -7.50
C ILE A 210 -18.50 6.71 -6.45
N GLY A 211 -18.64 7.96 -6.87
CA GLY A 211 -18.85 9.11 -6.00
C GLY A 211 -17.59 9.58 -5.27
N ASN A 212 -17.76 10.43 -4.26
CA ASN A 212 -16.71 10.87 -3.35
C ASN A 212 -16.98 10.27 -1.95
N PRO A 213 -16.02 9.58 -1.30
CA PRO A 213 -16.23 8.96 0.01
C PRO A 213 -16.62 9.91 1.16
N ASP A 214 -16.56 11.23 0.97
CA ASP A 214 -16.95 12.25 1.97
C ASP A 214 -18.44 12.63 1.94
N GLU A 215 -19.23 12.23 0.94
CA GLU A 215 -20.64 12.62 0.80
C GLU A 215 -21.59 11.43 1.01
N ASP A 216 -22.18 11.33 2.20
CA ASP A 216 -23.52 10.81 2.57
C ASP A 216 -24.12 9.59 1.79
N ASN A 217 -23.33 8.71 1.19
CA ASN A 217 -23.83 7.51 0.51
C ASN A 217 -23.99 6.34 1.48
N HIS A 218 -25.13 6.32 2.16
CA HIS A 218 -25.66 5.16 2.87
C HIS A 218 -26.63 4.37 1.97
N ASP A 219 -26.13 3.73 0.92
CA ASP A 219 -26.90 2.77 0.14
C ASP A 219 -26.46 1.32 0.48
N ASP A 220 -27.41 0.38 0.48
CA ASP A 220 -27.18 -1.06 0.73
C ASP A 220 -26.29 -1.71 -0.36
N GLU A 221 -26.00 -1.00 -1.47
CA GLU A 221 -25.06 -1.39 -2.52
C GLU A 221 -23.68 -0.73 -2.27
N GLY A 222 -22.83 -1.40 -1.49
CA GLY A 222 -21.49 -0.91 -1.16
C GLY A 222 -20.52 -0.99 -2.35
N VAL A 223 -19.71 0.05 -2.54
CA VAL A 223 -18.59 0.05 -3.49
C VAL A 223 -17.30 0.36 -2.73
N ASN A 224 -16.37 -0.60 -2.72
CA ASN A 224 -15.16 -0.52 -1.92
C ASN A 224 -13.92 -0.81 -2.76
N ILE A 225 -12.93 0.09 -2.72
CA ILE A 225 -11.61 -0.19 -3.28
C ILE A 225 -10.84 -1.04 -2.27
N ILE A 226 -10.59 -2.31 -2.61
CA ILE A 226 -9.97 -3.28 -1.68
C ILE A 226 -8.47 -3.49 -1.97
N GLY A 227 -8.00 -3.10 -3.15
CA GLY A 227 -6.60 -3.26 -3.50
C GLY A 227 -6.13 -2.40 -4.67
N ILE A 228 -4.83 -2.17 -4.73
CA ILE A 228 -4.12 -1.53 -5.84
C ILE A 228 -3.25 -2.58 -6.52
N VAL A 229 -3.39 -2.74 -7.83
CA VAL A 229 -2.60 -3.69 -8.63
C VAL A 229 -1.19 -3.13 -8.80
N LEU A 230 -0.21 -3.84 -8.24
CA LEU A 230 1.21 -3.50 -8.33
C LEU A 230 1.84 -4.07 -9.60
N ARG A 231 1.53 -5.35 -9.90
CA ARG A 231 2.11 -6.09 -11.02
C ARG A 231 1.10 -7.09 -11.58
N SER A 232 1.33 -7.46 -12.84
CA SER A 232 0.63 -8.54 -13.53
C SER A 232 1.66 -9.57 -13.98
N HIS A 233 1.50 -10.81 -13.55
CA HIS A 233 2.41 -11.92 -13.82
C HIS A 233 1.82 -12.85 -14.89
N GLN A 234 2.66 -13.29 -15.83
CA GLN A 234 2.26 -14.19 -16.91
C GLN A 234 3.24 -15.34 -17.06
N ASN A 235 2.72 -16.56 -16.96
CA ASN A 235 3.47 -17.77 -17.25
C ASN A 235 3.30 -18.17 -18.71
N LEU A 236 4.23 -17.72 -19.56
CA LEU A 236 4.20 -18.01 -21.00
C LEU A 236 4.92 -19.33 -21.36
N PHE A 237 5.76 -19.85 -20.46
CA PHE A 237 6.52 -21.07 -20.72
C PHE A 237 5.66 -22.32 -20.45
N GLN A 238 5.16 -22.94 -21.52
CA GLN A 238 4.56 -24.27 -21.48
C GLN A 238 5.36 -25.23 -22.38
N ARG A 239 6.17 -26.11 -21.78
CA ARG A 239 6.57 -27.37 -22.42
C ARG A 239 5.88 -28.50 -21.68
N ARG A 240 4.90 -29.14 -22.31
CA ARG A 240 4.42 -30.45 -21.86
C ARG A 240 5.60 -31.42 -21.96
N ARG A 241 5.92 -32.11 -20.85
CA ARG A 241 6.67 -33.36 -20.92
C ARG A 241 5.78 -34.45 -21.48
#